data_AF-A0A9X9F2Y4-F1
#
_entry.id   AF-A0A9X9F2Y4-F1
#
_cell.length_a   1.000
_cell.length_b   1.000
_cell.length_c   1.000
_cell.angle_alpha   90.00
_cell.angle_beta   90.00
_cell.angle_gamma   90.00
#
_symmetry.space_group_name_H-M   'P 1'
#
loop_
_entity.id
_entity.type
_entity.pdbx_description
1 polymer ?
#
loop_
_entity_poly.entity_id
_entity_poly.type
_entity_poly.pdbx_seq_one_letter_code
_entity_poly.pdbx_strand_id
1 'polypeptide(L)'
;MKKRTTDIIFIIIGAFLFALGVNLFVIPNEFGEGGVTGITIITYYLFEWSPGLVNLILNAILLIVGYKFLNKITTIYTIIAVVT
;
A
#
# COMPACT_ATOMS: atom_id res chain seq x y z
N MET A 1 -11.62 -16.78 17.27
CA MET A 1 -11.83 -15.32 17.14
C MET A 1 -10.58 -14.49 17.50
N LYS A 2 -9.76 -14.86 18.49
CA LYS A 2 -8.51 -14.13 18.85
C LYS A 2 -7.46 -13.99 17.73
N LYS A 3 -7.34 -14.96 16.81
CA LYS A 3 -6.33 -14.92 15.74
C LYS A 3 -6.52 -13.74 14.76
N ARG A 4 -7.75 -13.41 14.38
CA ARG A 4 -8.04 -12.35 13.38
C ARG A 4 -7.68 -10.94 13.86
N THR A 5 -7.84 -10.65 15.15
CA THR A 5 -7.46 -9.34 15.71
C THR A 5 -5.95 -9.17 15.73
N THR A 6 -5.22 -10.23 16.08
CA THR A 6 -3.76 -10.25 16.02
C THR A 6 -3.26 -10.05 14.58
N ASP A 7 -3.89 -10.70 13.60
CA ASP A 7 -3.54 -10.51 12.18
C ASP A 7 -3.71 -9.05 11.74
N ILE A 8 -4.83 -8.40 12.10
CA ILE A 8 -5.08 -6.99 11.77
C ILE A 8 -4.04 -6.07 12.43
N ILE A 9 -3.70 -6.30 13.70
CA ILE A 9 -2.67 -5.51 14.39
C ILE A 9 -1.32 -5.64 13.68
N PHE A 10 -0.93 -6.85 13.27
CA PHE A 10 0.30 -7.06 12.51
C PHE A 10 0.26 -6.39 11.13
N ILE A 11 -0.89 -6.41 10.45
CA ILE A 11 -1.07 -5.69 9.17
C ILE A 11 -0.86 -4.19 9.37
N ILE A 12 -1.48 -3.60 10.40
CA ILE A 12 -1.36 -2.15 10.69
C ILE A 12 0.08 -1.78 11.01
N ILE A 13 0.74 -2.53 11.90
CA ILE A 13 2.13 -2.27 12.27
C ILE A 13 3.05 -2.43 11.06
N GLY A 14 2.86 -3.49 10.27
CA GLY A 14 3.63 -3.75 9.07
C GLY A 14 3.46 -2.66 8.01
N ALA A 15 2.22 -2.25 7.73
CA ALA A 15 1.89 -1.17 6.81
C ALA A 15 2.52 0.17 7.26
N PHE A 16 2.44 0.47 8.55
CA PHE A 16 3.06 1.67 9.11
C PHE A 16 4.59 1.66 8.97
N LEU A 17 5.25 0.55 9.31
CA LEU A 17 6.71 0.41 9.14
C LEU A 17 7.11 0.50 7.67
N PHE A 18 6.31 -0.08 6.76
CA PHE A 18 6.52 0.03 5.32
C PHE A 18 6.40 1.49 4.85
N ALA A 19 5.35 2.21 5.26
CA ALA A 19 5.15 3.61 4.93
C ALA A 19 6.30 4.50 5.45
N LEU A 20 6.80 4.24 6.66
CA LEU A 20 7.99 4.92 7.19
C LEU A 20 9.24 4.61 6.34
N GLY A 21 9.44 3.35 5.96
CA GLY A 21 10.52 2.94 5.06
C GLY A 21 10.50 3.72 3.75
N VAL A 22 9.33 3.79 3.11
CA VAL A 22 9.14 4.51 1.85
C VAL A 22 9.39 6.01 2.01
N ASN A 23 8.78 6.66 3.01
CA ASN A 23 8.86 8.12 3.14
C ASN A 23 10.21 8.62 3.68
N LEU A 24 10.90 7.85 4.52
CA LEU A 24 12.15 8.28 5.15
C LEU A 24 13.40 7.79 4.40
N PHE A 25 13.32 6.65 3.71
CA PHE A 25 14.47 6.08 3.02
C PHE A 25 14.31 6.08 1.50
N VAL A 26 13.18 5.60 0.99
CA VAL A 26 13.03 5.41 -0.47
C VAL A 26 12.88 6.74 -1.20
N ILE A 27 11.90 7.55 -0.77
CA ILE A 27 11.60 8.84 -1.41
C ILE A 27 12.81 9.80 -1.36
N PRO A 28 13.45 10.05 -0.20
CA PRO A 28 14.53 11.04 -0.10
C PRO A 28 15.85 10.62 -0.76
N ASN A 29 16.09 9.31 -0.90
CA ASN A 29 17.30 8.78 -1.55
C ASN A 29 17.07 8.39 -3.02
N GLU A 30 15.92 8.74 -3.59
CA GLU A 30 15.58 8.46 -5.00
C GLU A 30 15.67 6.97 -5.37
N PHE A 31 15.39 6.09 -4.41
CA PHE A 31 15.42 4.66 -4.64
C PHE A 31 14.20 4.20 -5.43
N GLY A 32 14.47 3.41 -6.48
CA GLY A 32 13.43 2.78 -7.26
C GLY A 32 12.85 1.58 -6.52
N GLU A 33 11.53 1.56 -6.36
CA GLU A 33 10.77 0.38 -5.94
C GLU A 33 9.98 -0.18 -7.14
N GLY A 34 9.54 -1.44 -7.06
CA GLY A 34 8.74 -2.08 -8.10
C GLY A 34 7.23 -1.99 -7.85
N GLY A 35 6.43 -2.38 -8.86
CA GLY A 35 4.99 -2.52 -8.72
C GLY A 35 4.24 -1.19 -8.55
N VAL A 36 3.17 -1.19 -7.75
CA VAL A 36 2.30 -0.02 -7.52
C VAL A 36 3.03 1.11 -6.80
N THR A 37 3.83 0.76 -5.78
CA THR A 37 4.64 1.72 -5.03
C THR A 37 5.71 2.34 -5.92
N GLY A 38 6.32 1.56 -6.82
CA GLY A 38 7.23 2.09 -7.85
C GLY A 38 6.59 3.15 -8.74
N ILE A 39 5.40 2.86 -9.28
CA ILE A 39 4.65 3.83 -10.10
C ILE A 39 4.33 5.09 -9.29
N THR A 40 3.92 4.92 -8.03
CA THR A 40 3.62 6.01 -7.10
C THR A 40 4.84 6.93 -6.93
N ILE A 41 6.00 6.36 -6.66
CA ILE A 41 7.24 7.10 -6.44
C ILE A 41 7.69 7.80 -7.72
N ILE A 42 7.60 7.13 -8.88
CA ILE A 42 7.94 7.75 -10.17
C ILE A 42 7.02 8.95 -10.45
N THR A 43 5.71 8.84 -10.20
CA THR A 43 4.79 9.98 -10.37
C THR A 43 5.07 11.10 -9.39
N TYR A 44 5.57 10.80 -8.19
CA TYR A 44 6.03 11.81 -7.26
C TYR A 44 7.29 12.53 -7.78
N TYR A 45 8.28 11.80 -8.30
CA TYR A 45 9.49 12.42 -8.86
C TYR A 45 9.25 13.25 -10.13
N LEU A 46 8.28 12.85 -10.97
CA LEU A 46 8.02 13.53 -12.23
C LEU A 46 7.01 14.68 -12.10
N PHE A 47 5.99 14.53 -11.26
CA PHE A 47 4.85 15.44 -11.20
C PHE A 47 4.62 16.04 -9.81
N GLU A 48 5.44 15.68 -8.81
CA GLU A 48 5.30 16.10 -7.40
C GLU A 48 3.92 15.74 -6.81
N TRP A 49 3.27 14.71 -7.35
CA TRP A 49 1.97 14.26 -6.87
C TRP A 49 2.08 13.53 -5.54
N SER A 50 1.13 13.79 -4.63
CA SER A 50 1.08 13.13 -3.33
C SER A 50 1.20 11.60 -3.45
N PRO A 51 2.27 10.98 -2.90
CA PRO A 51 2.48 9.54 -3.00
C PRO A 51 1.31 8.77 -2.39
N GLY A 52 0.76 9.23 -1.26
CA GLY A 52 -0.38 8.57 -0.62
C GLY A 52 -1.63 8.54 -1.52
N LEU A 53 -1.93 9.64 -2.20
CA LEU A 53 -3.09 9.72 -3.09
C LEU A 53 -2.94 8.80 -4.30
N VAL A 54 -1.78 8.85 -4.96
CA VAL A 54 -1.53 8.01 -6.15
C VAL A 54 -1.52 6.53 -5.77
N ASN A 55 -0.88 6.18 -4.64
CA ASN A 55 -0.85 4.82 -4.14
C ASN A 55 -2.27 4.28 -3.87
N LEU A 56 -3.11 5.09 -3.21
CA LEU A 56 -4.49 4.72 -2.90
C LEU A 56 -5.33 4.52 -4.16
N ILE A 57 -5.22 5.39 -5.15
CA ILE A 57 -5.94 5.26 -6.42
C ILE A 57 -5.50 3.99 -7.17
N LEU A 58 -4.19 3.77 -7.31
CA LEU A 58 -3.66 2.60 -8.02
C LEU A 58 -4.02 1.29 -7.32
N ASN A 59 -3.90 1.24 -5.98
CA ASN A 59 -4.32 0.08 -5.20
C ASN A 59 -5.84 -0.13 -5.25
N ALA A 60 -6.65 0.92 -5.30
CA ALA A 60 -8.10 0.80 -5.48
C ALA A 60 -8.46 0.17 -6.84
N ILE A 61 -7.79 0.59 -7.92
CA ILE A 61 -7.96 -0.02 -9.25
C ILE A 61 -7.59 -1.51 -9.22
N LEU A 62 -6.45 -1.84 -8.62
CA LEU A 62 -6.01 -3.23 -8.46
C LEU A 62 -6.96 -4.05 -7.59
N LEU A 63 -7.53 -3.47 -6.53
CA LEU A 63 -8.52 -4.12 -5.69
C LEU A 63 -9.81 -4.40 -6.45
N ILE A 64 -10.27 -3.49 -7.31
CA ILE A 64 -11.46 -3.69 -8.15
C ILE A 64 -11.23 -4.86 -9.11
N VAL A 65 -10.07 -4.91 -9.77
CA VAL A 65 -9.72 -6.01 -10.68
C VAL A 65 -9.54 -7.31 -9.90
N GLY A 66 -8.81 -7.24 -8.78
CA GLY A 66 -8.49 -8.36 -7.91
C GLY A 66 -9.70 -8.95 -7.19
N TYR A 67 -10.76 -8.16 -6.96
CA TYR A 67 -12.00 -8.64 -6.31
C TYR A 67 -12.61 -9.85 -7.03
N LYS A 68 -12.43 -9.94 -8.36
CA LYS A 68 -12.92 -11.08 -9.14
C LYS A 68 -12.09 -12.35 -8.94
N PHE A 69 -10.86 -12.24 -8.44
CA PHE A 69 -9.89 -13.34 -8.28
C PHE A 69 -9.59 -13.68 -6.82
N LEU A 70 -9.87 -12.77 -5.88
CA LEU A 70 -9.52 -12.88 -4.45
C LEU A 70 -10.71 -13.38 -3.62
N ASN A 71 -10.39 -14.14 -2.56
CA ASN A 71 -11.38 -14.51 -1.54
C ASN A 71 -11.75 -13.30 -0.67
N LYS A 72 -13.01 -13.26 -0.19
CA LYS A 72 -13.55 -12.12 0.60
C LYS A 72 -12.67 -11.69 1.78
N ILE A 73 -12.06 -12.64 2.49
CA ILE A 73 -11.18 -12.33 3.64
C ILE A 73 -9.90 -11.64 3.18
N THR A 74 -9.28 -12.11 2.08
CA THR A 74 -8.07 -11.52 1.53
C THR A 74 -8.34 -10.11 1.03
N THR A 75 -9.47 -9.88 0.35
CA THR A 75 -9.89 -8.53 -0.06
C THR A 75 -10.02 -7.58 1.13
N ILE A 76 -10.66 -8.01 2.22
CA ILE A 76 -10.80 -7.19 3.44
C ILE A 76 -9.42 -6.85 4.03
N TYR A 77 -8.51 -7.81 4.11
CA TYR A 77 -7.16 -7.57 4.63
C TYR A 77 -6.37 -6.61 3.75
N THR A 78 -6.49 -6.71 2.42
CA THR A 78 -5.85 -5.77 1.49
C THR A 78 -6.44 -4.37 1.61
N ILE A 79 -7.76 -4.22 1.76
CA ILE A 79 -8.40 -2.90 1.98
C ILE A 79 -7.86 -2.28 3.27
N ILE A 80 -7.80 -3.04 4.37
CA ILE A 80 -7.27 -2.55 5.65
C ILE A 80 -5.81 -2.11 5.47
N ALA A 81 -4.98 -2.91 4.80
CA ALA A 81 -3.57 -2.59 4.57
C ALA A 81 -3.34 -1.34 3.70
N VAL A 82 -4.20 -1.10 2.70
CA VAL A 82 -4.06 0.04 1.77
C VAL A 82 -4.55 1.35 2.41
N VAL A 83 -5.54 1.28 3.29
CA VAL A 83 -6.12 2.46 3.96
C VAL A 83 -5.32 2.89 5.19
N THR A 84 -4.55 1.97 5.80
CA THR A 84 -3.72 2.24 6.98
C THR A 84 -2.39 2.83 6.58
#